data_AF-A0A318SLV1-F1
#
_entry.id   AF-A0A318SLV1-F1
#
_cell.length_a   1.000
_cell.length_b   1.000
_cell.length_c   1.000
_cell.angle_alpha   90.00
_cell.angle_beta   90.00
_cell.angle_gamma   90.00
#
_symmetry.space_group_name_H-M   'P 1'
#
loop_
_entity.id
_entity.type
_entity.pdbx_description
1 polymer ?
#
loop_
_entity_poly.entity_id
_entity_poly.type
_entity_poly.pdbx_seq_one_letter_code
_entity_poly.pdbx_strand_id
1 'polypeptide(L)'
;MNDWIAGLLSRLPDNMIALIISGAGGAFVRSVFAAEAHWKRRAVEGSAGAVSAIFLGGVLGHVIDATTGAGVYAYLAGGFLMGEGGITAVRALRNRVLPLEGK
;
A
#
# COMPACT_ATOMS: atom_id res chain seq x y z
N MET A 1 -11.45 -4.53 23.27
CA MET A 1 -11.14 -4.66 21.82
C MET A 1 -9.79 -4.04 21.47
N ASN A 2 -9.39 -2.94 22.11
CA ASN A 2 -8.10 -2.28 21.86
C ASN A 2 -6.88 -3.10 22.35
N ASP A 3 -7.01 -3.85 23.44
CA ASP A 3 -5.88 -4.59 24.03
C ASP A 3 -5.40 -5.75 23.15
N TRP A 4 -6.31 -6.37 22.39
CA TRP A 4 -5.96 -7.47 21.47
C TRP A 4 -5.21 -6.96 20.24
N ILE A 5 -5.61 -5.80 19.71
CA ILE A 5 -4.93 -5.16 18.57
C ILE A 5 -3.55 -4.68 19.00
N ALA A 6 -3.44 -4.03 20.16
CA ALA A 6 -2.15 -3.60 20.71
C ALA A 6 -1.23 -4.80 20.98
N GLY A 7 -1.77 -5.91 21.50
CA GLY A 7 -1.03 -7.16 21.71
C GLY A 7 -0.63 -7.89 20.44
N LEU A 8 -1.35 -7.70 19.33
CA LEU A 8 -0.98 -8.23 18.02
C LEU A 8 0.10 -7.38 17.36
N LEU A 9 -0.04 -6.05 17.42
CA LEU A 9 0.93 -5.10 16.88
C LEU A 9 2.27 -5.15 17.60
N SER A 10 2.29 -5.33 18.93
CA SER A 10 3.54 -5.44 19.70
C SER A 10 4.34 -6.71 19.43
N ARG A 11 3.75 -7.70 18.74
CA ARG A 11 4.42 -8.93 18.31
C ARG A 11 4.92 -8.85 16.87
N LEU A 12 4.58 -7.79 16.13
CA LEU A 12 5.04 -7.60 14.77
C LEU A 12 6.36 -6.83 14.75
N PRO A 13 7.28 -7.18 13.83
CA PRO A 13 8.48 -6.39 13.58
C PRO A 13 8.15 -4.94 13.19
N ASP A 14 8.96 -3.98 13.65
CA ASP A 14 8.75 -2.54 13.40
C ASP A 14 8.65 -2.19 11.91
N ASN A 15 9.42 -2.88 11.06
CA ASN A 15 9.35 -2.73 9.61
C ASN A 15 8.00 -3.21 9.03
N MET A 16 7.38 -4.27 9.56
CA MET A 16 6.03 -4.68 9.16
C MET A 16 4.98 -3.66 9.59
N ILE A 17 5.11 -3.10 10.79
CA ILE A 17 4.22 -2.04 11.27
C ILE A 17 4.32 -0.82 10.34
N ALA A 18 5.54 -0.42 9.96
CA ALA A 18 5.77 0.68 9.03
C ALA A 18 5.13 0.42 7.65
N LEU A 19 5.20 -0.81 7.12
CA LEU A 19 4.56 -1.18 5.86
C LEU A 19 3.04 -1.11 5.95
N ILE A 20 2.46 -1.60 7.05
CA ILE A 20 1.01 -1.57 7.29
C ILE A 20 0.50 -0.13 7.41
N ILE A 21 1.18 0.70 8.22
CA ILE A 21 0.83 2.11 8.39
C ILE A 21 0.97 2.87 7.08
N SER A 22 2.04 2.60 6.32
CA SER A 22 2.29 3.24 5.04
C SER A 22 1.23 2.85 3.98
N GLY A 23 0.89 1.56 3.89
CA GLY A 23 -0.17 1.06 3.01
C GLY A 23 -1.55 1.63 3.37
N ALA A 24 -1.88 1.69 4.67
CA ALA A 24 -3.11 2.32 5.15
C ALA A 24 -3.13 3.84 4.89
N GLY A 25 -1.99 4.51 5.07
CA GLY A 25 -1.80 5.93 4.80
C GLY A 25 -1.99 6.28 3.33
N GLY A 26 -1.41 5.50 2.41
CA GLY A 26 -1.63 5.66 0.96
C GLY A 26 -3.11 5.50 0.58
N ALA A 27 -3.76 4.46 1.11
CA ALA A 27 -5.20 4.26 0.92
C ALA A 27 -6.04 5.43 1.46
N PHE A 28 -5.68 6.00 2.62
CA PHE A 28 -6.35 7.16 3.20
C PHE A 28 -6.15 8.42 2.36
N VAL A 29 -4.93 8.75 1.97
CA VAL A 29 -4.62 9.91 1.10
C VAL A 29 -5.44 9.82 -0.19
N ARG A 30 -5.49 8.65 -0.84
CA ARG A 30 -6.33 8.44 -2.03
C ARG A 30 -7.82 8.62 -1.74
N SER A 31 -8.29 8.13 -0.58
CA SER A 31 -9.69 8.22 -0.18
C SER A 31 -10.19 9.65 -0.03
N VAL A 32 -9.29 10.58 0.35
CA VAL A 32 -9.54 12.01 0.55
C VAL A 32 -9.30 12.81 -0.72
N PHE A 33 -8.17 12.59 -1.42
CA PHE A 33 -7.73 13.43 -2.54
C PHE A 33 -8.14 12.92 -3.92
N ALA A 34 -8.57 11.66 -4.04
CA ALA A 34 -8.86 11.02 -5.31
C ALA A 34 -10.09 10.09 -5.22
N ALA A 35 -11.15 10.60 -4.61
CA ALA A 35 -12.40 9.89 -4.41
C ALA A 35 -13.05 9.50 -5.75
N GLU A 36 -12.89 8.24 -6.16
CA GLU A 36 -13.67 7.67 -7.26
C GLU A 36 -15.13 7.44 -6.82
N ALA A 37 -16.08 7.64 -7.75
CA ALA A 37 -17.52 7.59 -7.44
C ALA A 37 -18.04 6.20 -7.04
N HIS A 38 -17.32 5.11 -7.39
CA HIS A 38 -17.77 3.74 -7.13
C HIS A 38 -17.06 3.09 -5.95
N TRP A 39 -17.79 2.84 -4.86
CA TRP A 39 -17.28 2.21 -3.63
C TRP A 39 -16.62 0.83 -3.86
N LYS A 40 -17.21 -0.01 -4.71
CA LYS A 40 -16.64 -1.34 -5.05
C LYS A 40 -15.25 -1.21 -5.69
N ARG A 41 -15.05 -0.22 -6.55
CA ARG A 41 -13.79 0.03 -7.25
C ARG A 41 -12.71 0.53 -6.29
N ARG A 42 -13.09 1.42 -5.36
CA ARG A 42 -12.21 1.88 -4.27
C ARG A 42 -11.72 0.73 -3.39
N ALA A 43 -12.60 -0.21 -3.05
CA ALA A 43 -12.24 -1.35 -2.21
C ALA A 43 -11.22 -2.29 -2.89
N VAL A 44 -11.41 -2.61 -4.17
CA VAL A 44 -10.50 -3.50 -4.92
C VAL A 44 -9.15 -2.84 -5.20
N GLU A 45 -9.16 -1.57 -5.62
CA GLU A 45 -7.91 -0.85 -5.85
C GLU A 45 -7.16 -0.63 -4.53
N GLY A 46 -7.86 -0.23 -3.47
CA GLY A 46 -7.27 -0.05 -2.14
C GLY A 46 -6.69 -1.33 -1.55
N SER A 47 -7.35 -2.48 -1.70
CA SER A 47 -6.81 -3.76 -1.22
C SER A 47 -5.60 -4.20 -2.03
N ALA A 48 -5.61 -4.01 -3.35
CA ALA A 48 -4.44 -4.27 -4.19
C ALA A 48 -3.25 -3.39 -3.81
N GLY A 49 -3.49 -2.11 -3.50
CA GLY A 49 -2.48 -1.20 -2.98
C GLY A 49 -1.92 -1.66 -1.64
N ALA A 50 -2.77 -2.01 -0.68
CA ALA A 50 -2.34 -2.49 0.63
C ALA A 50 -1.53 -3.81 0.54
N VAL A 51 -1.96 -4.75 -0.30
CA VAL A 51 -1.22 -6.00 -0.55
C VAL A 51 0.14 -5.70 -1.20
N SER A 52 0.17 -4.81 -2.19
CA SER A 52 1.42 -4.39 -2.84
C SER A 52 2.37 -3.69 -1.86
N ALA A 53 1.86 -2.81 -1.01
CA ALA A 53 2.63 -2.14 0.03
C ALA A 53 3.29 -3.14 1.00
N ILE A 54 2.58 -4.19 1.40
CA ILE A 54 3.11 -5.18 2.34
C ILE A 54 4.15 -6.09 1.67
N PHE A 55 3.83 -6.65 0.49
CA PHE A 55 4.70 -7.65 -0.15
C PHE A 55 5.86 -7.02 -0.92
N LEU A 56 5.60 -6.02 -1.76
CA LEU A 56 6.64 -5.37 -2.57
C LEU A 56 7.30 -4.24 -1.81
N GLY A 57 6.57 -3.54 -0.93
CA GLY A 57 7.15 -2.45 -0.14
C GLY A 57 8.18 -2.93 0.87
N GLY A 58 8.08 -4.16 1.38
CA GLY A 58 9.12 -4.76 2.22
C GLY A 58 10.43 -4.98 1.45
N VAL A 59 10.33 -5.48 0.21
CA VAL A 59 11.50 -5.68 -0.67
C VAL A 59 12.13 -4.35 -1.05
N LEU A 60 11.32 -3.39 -1.51
CA LEU A 60 11.81 -2.05 -1.85
C LEU A 60 12.38 -1.33 -0.63
N GLY A 61 11.70 -1.42 0.51
CA GLY A 61 12.15 -0.85 1.78
C GLY A 61 13.50 -1.40 2.21
N HIS A 62 13.72 -2.71 2.06
CA HIS A 62 15.00 -3.33 2.36
C HIS A 62 16.12 -2.86 1.41
N VAL A 63 15.83 -2.67 0.12
CA VAL A 63 16.79 -2.11 -0.84
C VAL A 63 17.14 -0.66 -0.51
N ILE A 64 16.15 0.16 -0.16
CA ILE A 64 16.38 1.55 0.27
C ILE A 64 17.19 1.57 1.56
N ASP A 65 16.88 0.71 2.52
CA ASP A 65 17.62 0.61 3.79
C ASP A 65 19.07 0.20 3.57
N ALA A 66 19.31 -0.82 2.74
CA ALA A 66 20.65 -1.30 2.41
C ALA A 66 21.55 -0.23 1.77
N THR A 67 20.96 0.76 1.09
CA THR A 67 21.69 1.83 0.39
C THR A 67 21.78 3.13 1.18
N THR A 68 20.84 3.40 2.07
CA THR A 68 20.73 4.69 2.79
C THR A 68 20.93 4.57 4.30
N GLY A 69 20.77 3.38 4.87
CA GLY A 69 20.76 3.15 6.33
C GLY A 69 19.57 3.79 7.05
N ALA A 70 18.49 4.12 6.34
CA ALA A 70 17.36 4.87 6.89
C ALA A 70 16.42 4.05 7.80
N GLY A 71 16.66 2.75 7.96
CA GLY A 71 15.93 1.88 8.88
C GLY A 71 14.43 1.87 8.61
N VAL A 72 13.63 2.06 9.65
CA VAL A 72 12.16 2.04 9.58
C VAL A 72 11.58 3.01 8.53
N TYR A 73 12.22 4.17 8.32
CA TYR A 73 11.77 5.13 7.32
C TYR A 73 11.91 4.62 5.88
N ALA A 74 12.89 3.75 5.61
CA ALA A 74 13.04 3.10 4.31
C ALA A 74 11.86 2.18 3.98
N TYR A 75 11.39 1.41 4.97
CA TYR A 75 10.21 0.54 4.83
C TYR A 75 8.92 1.34 4.72
N LEU A 76 8.83 2.48 5.40
CA LEU A 76 7.68 3.38 5.30
C LEU A 76 7.60 3.99 3.89
N ALA A 77 8.72 4.46 3.34
CA ALA A 77 8.81 4.94 1.97
C ALA A 77 8.55 3.83 0.93
N GLY A 78 9.16 2.66 1.12
CA GLY A 78 8.99 1.49 0.26
C GLY A 78 7.54 1.02 0.21
N GLY A 79 6.88 0.94 1.38
CA GLY A 79 5.46 0.65 1.52
C GLY A 79 4.57 1.63 0.78
N PHE A 80 4.88 2.93 0.85
CA PHE A 80 4.06 3.98 0.24
C PHE A 80 4.16 3.91 -1.28
N LEU A 81 5.41 3.85 -1.78
CA LEU A 81 5.70 3.78 -3.21
C LEU A 81 5.10 2.54 -3.84
N MET A 82 5.23 1.37 -3.19
CA MET A 82 4.65 0.13 -3.70
C MET A 82 3.15 0.05 -3.49
N GLY A 83 2.60 0.72 -2.50
CA GLY A 83 1.16 0.88 -2.33
C GLY A 83 0.52 1.62 -3.50
N GLU A 84 1.03 2.81 -3.83
CA GLU A 84 0.57 3.59 -4.98
C GLU A 84 0.91 2.91 -6.32
N GLY A 85 2.08 2.27 -6.40
CA GLY A 85 2.52 1.51 -7.58
C GLY A 85 1.62 0.32 -7.88
N GLY A 86 1.21 -0.44 -6.86
CA GLY A 86 0.31 -1.60 -7.01
C GLY A 86 -1.06 -1.21 -7.52
N ILE A 87 -1.60 -0.09 -7.02
CA ILE A 87 -2.87 0.48 -7.51
C ILE A 87 -2.76 0.84 -8.98
N THR A 88 -1.68 1.53 -9.35
CA THR A 88 -1.41 1.94 -10.73
C THR A 88 -1.26 0.73 -11.66
N ALA A 89 -0.60 -0.32 -11.20
CA ALA A 89 -0.45 -1.58 -11.95
C ALA A 89 -1.81 -2.26 -12.18
N VAL A 90 -2.67 -2.34 -11.17
CA VAL A 90 -4.03 -2.91 -11.33
C VAL A 90 -4.87 -2.08 -12.30
N ARG A 91 -4.77 -0.75 -12.24
CA ARG A 91 -5.46 0.12 -13.20
C ARG A 91 -4.95 -0.06 -14.63
N ALA A 92 -3.63 -0.13 -14.81
CA ALA A 92 -3.02 -0.37 -16.11
C ALA A 92 -3.41 -1.73 -16.68
N LEU A 93 -3.37 -2.79 -15.85
CA LEU A 93 -3.80 -4.13 -16.24
C LEU A 93 -5.28 -4.14 -16.62
N ARG A 94 -6.14 -3.52 -15.83
CA ARG A 94 -7.57 -3.40 -16.14
C ARG A 94 -7.80 -2.69 -17.46
N ASN A 95 -7.17 -1.54 -17.68
CA ASN A 95 -7.33 -0.78 -18.94
C ASN A 95 -6.82 -1.56 -20.16
N ARG A 96 -5.90 -2.52 -19.96
CA ARG A 96 -5.36 -3.38 -21.01
C ARG A 96 -6.23 -4.62 -21.29
N VAL A 97 -6.87 -5.17 -20.27
CA VAL A 97 -7.71 -6.38 -20.37
C VAL A 97 -9.18 -6.04 -20.68
N LEU A 98 -9.67 -4.93 -20.16
CA LEU A 98 -10.94 -4.30 -20.50
C LEU A 98 -10.63 -2.97 -21.18
N PRO A 99 -10.27 -2.96 -22.47
CA PRO A 99 -10.37 -1.73 -23.23
C PRO A 99 -11.83 -1.26 -23.10
N LEU A 100 -12.02 -0.01 -22.71
CA LEU A 100 -13.33 0.63 -22.78
C LEU A 100 -13.69 0.71 -24.27
N GLU A 101 -14.29 -0.35 -24.81
CA GLU A 101 -15.20 -0.22 -25.95
C GLU A 101 -16.41 0.56 -25.44
N GLY A 102 -16.48 1.82 -25.84
CA GLY A 102 -17.58 2.71 -25.49
C GLY A 102 -17.12 4.15 -25.40
N LYS A 103 -16.93 4.77 -26.57
CA LYS A 103 -17.29 6.18 -26.73
C LYS A 103 -18.78 6.34 -26.42
#